data_AF-A0A6C0J463-F1
#
_entry.id   AF-A0A6C0J463-F1
#
_cell.length_a   1.000
_cell.length_b   1.000
_cell.length_c   1.000
_cell.angle_alpha   90.00
_cell.angle_beta   90.00
_cell.angle_gamma   90.00
#
_symmetry.space_group_name_H-M   'P 1'
#
loop_
_entity.id
_entity.type
_entity.pdbx_description
1 polymer ?
#
loop_
_entity_poly.entity_id
_entity_poly.type
_entity_poly.pdbx_seq_one_letter_code
_entity_poly.pdbx_strand_id
1 'polypeptide(L)'
;MSETNNKKEETNKKEETNNKKEETNKKEETNNKKEEEETNEEEETNEEFPDIISSFTASSIIIFLGICLVFYYIISSFTSRGDNMNPEGSKIGLSRTLDILFLVILGVISYNVYYSYQENPDEGIFKNNFDKIKDYVLEPSSAFTTGMFIVIFYVFNKIVGIPTDKDTKPFFISIVEGGAWLLLIIILFIDFFKYVLKISIYDLFPFLGEEETPEEEIPEEPEDENAPKLEKCEKEQVDDPDAEVFNVSNNLYTYKDAKAICKAYDSEIATYDQVENAYNNGAEWCGYGWSDNQMILFPTQKNTWDKLQKLDKKYRNNCGRPGVNGGYIANPYVKFGVNCFGKKPEATDDDLQRMNARQNQTYPLSKEEQELEDKIKYWKDNASEMLQLNSYNTNKWNKFGTSGKNTDDSQRTA
;
A
#
# COMPACT_ATOMS: atom_id res chain seq x y z
N MET A 1 60.12 60.94 12.16
CA MET A 1 60.98 60.38 11.12
C MET A 1 60.51 58.97 10.88
N SER A 2 59.94 58.74 9.70
CA SER A 2 59.35 57.50 9.17
C SER A 2 58.05 57.07 9.89
N GLU A 3 56.86 57.54 9.48
CA GLU A 3 56.11 57.19 8.23
C GLU A 3 55.78 55.68 8.20
N THR A 4 54.54 55.21 8.04
CA THR A 4 53.29 55.83 7.55
C THR A 4 52.14 54.90 8.02
N ASN A 5 51.20 55.33 8.87
CA ASN A 5 50.00 56.13 8.61
C ASN A 5 48.87 55.44 7.80
N ASN A 6 47.73 55.34 8.51
CA ASN A 6 46.36 55.74 8.10
C ASN A 6 45.47 54.70 7.39
N LYS A 7 44.39 54.27 8.08
CA LYS A 7 43.02 54.87 8.15
C LYS A 7 42.19 54.36 6.97
N LYS A 8 40.90 54.05 7.03
CA LYS A 8 39.71 54.31 7.89
C LYS A 8 38.61 53.44 7.21
N GLU A 9 37.44 53.09 7.73
CA GLU A 9 36.43 53.84 8.48
C GLU A 9 35.28 52.84 8.81
N GLU A 10 34.72 52.94 10.03
CA GLU A 10 33.28 52.85 10.39
C GLU A 10 32.46 51.54 10.10
N THR A 11 31.53 51.05 10.94
CA THR A 11 30.86 51.54 12.17
C THR A 11 30.14 50.39 12.92
N ASN A 12 29.84 50.64 14.21
CA ASN A 12 28.87 50.02 15.15
C ASN A 12 29.23 48.68 15.84
N LYS A 13 29.67 48.70 17.12
CA LYS A 13 28.93 48.80 18.43
C LYS A 13 28.21 47.47 18.78
N LYS A 14 28.31 46.88 19.97
CA LYS A 14 28.67 47.29 21.35
C LYS A 14 28.90 45.99 22.17
N GLU A 15 30.03 45.83 22.87
CA GLU A 15 30.31 46.13 24.31
C GLU A 15 30.00 44.98 25.29
N GLU A 16 31.09 44.56 25.97
CA GLU A 16 31.23 44.15 27.38
C GLU A 16 30.52 42.85 27.82
N THR A 17 31.12 41.98 28.63
CA THR A 17 31.44 42.25 30.03
C THR A 17 32.30 41.12 30.63
N ASN A 18 33.01 41.42 31.71
CA ASN A 18 33.73 40.50 32.60
C ASN A 18 33.10 40.56 34.02
N ASN A 19 33.25 39.49 34.81
CA ASN A 19 32.94 39.31 36.26
C ASN A 19 31.48 39.08 36.75
N LYS A 20 31.26 37.93 37.46
CA LYS A 20 30.94 37.82 38.91
C LYS A 20 29.86 36.75 39.29
N LYS A 21 30.23 35.87 40.25
CA LYS A 21 29.43 35.10 41.26
C LYS A 21 28.62 33.84 40.81
N GLU A 22 28.95 32.63 41.29
CA GLU A 22 28.61 31.97 42.61
C GLU A 22 27.13 31.51 42.67
N GLU A 23 26.66 30.34 43.15
CA GLU A 23 27.19 29.24 43.96
C GLU A 23 26.16 28.07 44.01
N THR A 24 26.65 26.82 44.06
CA THR A 24 26.42 25.72 45.05
C THR A 24 25.01 25.17 45.36
N ASN A 25 24.65 23.89 45.11
CA ASN A 25 25.05 22.57 45.68
C ASN A 25 24.50 22.20 47.09
N LYS A 26 23.72 21.11 47.11
CA LYS A 26 23.63 19.98 48.08
C LYS A 26 23.71 20.17 49.62
N LYS A 27 22.67 19.57 50.26
CA LYS A 27 22.65 18.61 51.40
C LYS A 27 22.98 19.06 52.85
N GLU A 28 22.03 18.70 53.72
CA GLU A 28 22.15 18.13 55.09
C GLU A 28 22.94 18.93 56.15
N GLU A 29 22.30 19.34 57.26
CA GLU A 29 22.21 18.55 58.51
C GLU A 29 21.64 19.36 59.71
N THR A 30 20.94 18.62 60.58
CA THR A 30 20.80 18.77 62.05
C THR A 30 19.85 19.78 62.74
N ASN A 31 18.82 19.15 63.34
CA ASN A 31 18.52 19.07 64.79
C ASN A 31 17.51 20.01 65.48
N ASN A 32 16.48 19.31 65.99
CA ASN A 32 15.80 19.38 67.30
C ASN A 32 14.35 19.87 67.26
N LYS A 33 13.37 19.28 67.96
CA LYS A 33 13.24 18.04 68.78
C LYS A 33 11.77 18.04 69.29
N LYS A 34 11.21 16.84 69.51
CA LYS A 34 10.07 16.41 70.37
C LYS A 34 8.95 15.73 69.58
N GLU A 35 8.87 14.39 69.62
CA GLU A 35 8.19 13.54 70.66
C GLU A 35 6.66 13.70 70.48
N GLU A 36 5.85 12.66 70.23
CA GLU A 36 5.75 11.35 70.90
C GLU A 36 5.24 10.22 69.97
N GLU A 37 5.49 9.00 70.45
CA GLU A 37 5.17 7.67 69.92
C GLU A 37 3.67 7.36 69.94
N GLU A 38 3.18 6.48 69.05
CA GLU A 38 2.58 5.20 69.45
C GLU A 38 2.42 4.24 68.25
N THR A 39 3.01 3.07 68.43
CA THR A 39 2.93 1.83 67.64
C THR A 39 1.53 1.23 67.62
N ASN A 40 1.14 0.57 66.52
CA ASN A 40 0.72 -0.83 66.53
C ASN A 40 0.56 -1.37 65.10
N GLU A 41 1.28 -2.48 64.84
CA GLU A 41 0.99 -3.43 63.76
C GLU A 41 -0.28 -4.19 64.11
N GLU A 42 -1.24 -4.30 63.18
CA GLU A 42 -2.14 -5.44 63.06
C GLU A 42 -2.45 -5.65 61.56
N GLU A 43 -2.03 -6.82 61.06
CA GLU A 43 -2.50 -7.40 59.80
C GLU A 43 -3.99 -7.71 59.93
N GLU A 44 -4.84 -7.10 59.10
CA GLU A 44 -6.14 -7.68 58.75
C GLU A 44 -6.34 -7.63 57.24
N THR A 45 -6.33 -8.83 56.66
CA THR A 45 -6.79 -9.16 55.32
C THR A 45 -8.21 -8.64 55.10
N ASN A 46 -8.38 -7.65 54.22
CA ASN A 46 -9.67 -7.40 53.58
C ASN A 46 -9.45 -7.22 52.09
N GLU A 47 -10.11 -8.12 51.36
CA GLU A 47 -10.13 -8.27 49.92
C GLU A 47 -10.33 -6.93 49.21
N GLU A 48 -9.49 -6.69 48.21
CA GLU A 48 -9.68 -5.67 47.19
C GLU A 48 -11.05 -5.84 46.52
N PHE A 49 -12.06 -5.11 46.97
CA PHE A 49 -13.11 -4.65 46.08
C PHE A 49 -12.58 -3.39 45.40
N PRO A 50 -12.20 -3.44 44.11
CA PRO A 50 -11.58 -2.31 43.46
C PRO A 50 -12.63 -1.20 43.29
N ASP A 51 -12.30 0.01 43.73
CA ASP A 51 -12.45 1.35 43.12
C ASP A 51 -13.46 1.62 41.97
N ILE A 52 -14.51 0.83 41.82
CA ILE A 52 -15.55 1.01 40.80
C ILE A 52 -16.59 2.04 41.27
N ILE A 53 -16.69 2.28 42.58
CA ILE A 53 -17.72 3.16 43.16
C ILE A 53 -17.24 4.62 43.26
N SER A 54 -15.93 4.86 43.34
CA SER A 54 -15.34 6.20 43.55
C SER A 54 -15.29 7.07 42.28
N SER A 55 -15.48 6.50 41.09
CA SER A 55 -15.47 7.23 39.80
C SER A 55 -16.86 7.67 39.31
N PHE A 56 -17.93 7.40 40.07
CA PHE A 56 -19.27 7.84 39.70
C PHE A 56 -19.44 9.35 39.93
N THR A 57 -19.18 10.13 38.89
CA THR A 57 -19.55 11.55 38.83
C THR A 57 -21.08 11.70 39.03
N ALA A 58 -21.53 12.83 39.59
CA ALA A 58 -22.96 13.10 39.77
C ALA A 58 -23.80 12.93 38.48
N SER A 59 -23.16 13.12 37.32
CA SER A 59 -23.72 12.83 35.99
C SER A 59 -24.08 11.35 35.78
N SER A 60 -23.19 10.43 36.18
CA SER A 60 -23.37 8.99 36.03
C SER A 60 -24.53 8.45 36.88
N ILE A 61 -24.72 9.02 38.07
CA ILE A 61 -25.85 8.69 38.97
C ILE A 61 -27.19 9.15 38.36
N ILE A 62 -27.23 10.33 37.74
CA ILE A 62 -28.43 10.86 37.08
C ILE A 62 -28.80 9.98 35.87
N ILE A 63 -27.81 9.56 35.09
CA ILE A 63 -28.03 8.64 33.96
C ILE A 63 -28.53 7.28 34.45
N PHE A 64 -27.95 6.73 35.53
CA PHE A 64 -28.40 5.48 36.14
C PHE A 64 -29.85 5.58 36.64
N LEU A 65 -30.22 6.66 37.32
CA LEU A 65 -31.60 6.92 37.75
C LEU A 65 -32.56 7.08 36.56
N GLY A 66 -32.13 7.72 35.48
CA GLY A 66 -32.88 7.81 34.23
C GLY A 66 -33.14 6.43 33.61
N ILE A 67 -32.13 5.56 33.57
CA ILE A 67 -32.25 4.17 33.11
C ILE A 67 -33.23 3.40 34.01
N CYS A 68 -33.13 3.52 35.33
CA CYS A 68 -34.06 2.88 36.27
C CYS A 68 -35.52 3.35 36.08
N LEU A 69 -35.74 4.62 35.80
CA LEU A 69 -37.08 5.16 35.52
C LEU A 69 -37.65 4.67 34.18
N VAL A 70 -36.81 4.52 33.16
CA VAL A 70 -37.21 3.90 31.88
C VAL A 70 -37.55 2.43 32.10
N PHE A 71 -36.74 1.68 32.85
CA PHE A 71 -37.04 0.29 33.21
C PHE A 71 -38.35 0.17 34.00
N TYR A 72 -38.57 1.07 34.97
CA TYR A 72 -39.83 1.12 35.73
C TYR A 72 -41.03 1.41 34.83
N TYR A 73 -40.92 2.37 33.92
CA TYR A 73 -41.97 2.69 32.95
C TYR A 73 -42.26 1.52 32.00
N ILE A 74 -41.22 0.81 31.56
CA ILE A 74 -41.35 -0.39 30.71
C ILE A 74 -42.09 -1.51 31.45
N ILE A 75 -41.68 -1.82 32.70
CA ILE A 75 -42.33 -2.85 33.52
C ILE A 75 -43.79 -2.46 33.80
N SER A 76 -44.03 -1.19 34.15
CA SER A 76 -45.36 -0.64 34.40
C SER A 76 -46.26 -0.66 33.16
N SER A 77 -45.71 -0.45 31.95
CA SER A 77 -46.43 -0.53 30.68
C SER A 77 -46.86 -1.96 30.35
N PHE A 78 -46.05 -2.94 30.74
CA PHE A 78 -46.30 -4.36 30.50
C PHE A 78 -47.31 -4.93 31.52
N THR A 79 -47.19 -4.59 32.81
CA THR A 79 -48.13 -5.04 33.86
C THR A 79 -49.52 -4.42 33.73
N SER A 80 -49.64 -3.20 33.19
CA SER A 80 -50.94 -2.52 33.03
C SER A 80 -51.76 -2.98 31.81
N ARG A 81 -51.18 -3.83 30.94
CA ARG A 81 -51.81 -4.34 29.70
C ARG A 81 -52.12 -5.85 29.74
N GLY A 82 -52.00 -6.46 30.92
CA GLY A 82 -51.84 -7.91 31.09
C GLY A 82 -53.04 -8.83 30.91
N ASP A 83 -54.27 -8.38 30.66
CA ASP A 83 -55.42 -9.28 30.79
C ASP A 83 -56.01 -9.87 29.50
N ASN A 84 -55.64 -9.43 28.28
CA ASN A 84 -56.32 -9.95 27.05
C ASN A 84 -55.44 -9.94 25.77
N MET A 85 -54.28 -10.58 25.73
CA MET A 85 -53.45 -10.57 24.51
C MET A 85 -52.96 -11.95 24.07
N ASN A 86 -53.18 -12.26 22.78
CA ASN A 86 -52.69 -13.46 22.10
C ASN A 86 -51.18 -13.66 22.26
N PRO A 87 -50.67 -14.93 22.21
CA PRO A 87 -49.25 -15.23 22.37
C PRO A 87 -48.34 -14.51 21.35
N GLU A 88 -48.82 -14.25 20.12
CA GLU A 88 -48.08 -13.43 19.15
C GLU A 88 -48.00 -11.95 19.52
N GLY A 89 -49.06 -11.40 20.13
CA GLY A 89 -49.06 -10.01 20.60
C GLY A 89 -48.06 -9.76 21.74
N SER A 90 -47.82 -10.78 22.58
CA SER A 90 -46.82 -10.73 23.65
C SER A 90 -45.38 -10.68 23.09
N LYS A 91 -45.07 -11.49 22.07
CA LYS A 91 -43.75 -11.47 21.38
C LYS A 91 -43.47 -10.11 20.73
N ILE A 92 -44.47 -9.51 20.09
CA ILE A 92 -44.34 -8.18 19.47
C ILE A 92 -44.08 -7.10 20.54
N GLY A 93 -44.77 -7.19 21.68
CA GLY A 93 -44.54 -6.29 22.83
C GLY A 93 -43.13 -6.40 23.40
N LEU A 94 -42.64 -7.63 23.58
CA LEU A 94 -41.27 -7.91 24.01
C LEU A 94 -40.23 -7.34 23.03
N SER A 95 -40.42 -7.58 21.72
CA SER A 95 -39.53 -7.06 20.67
C SER A 95 -39.41 -5.54 20.72
N ARG A 96 -40.54 -4.84 20.75
CA ARG A 96 -40.57 -3.37 20.81
C ARG A 96 -39.91 -2.84 22.08
N THR A 97 -40.07 -3.55 23.20
CA THR A 97 -39.45 -3.19 24.47
C THR A 97 -37.93 -3.28 24.41
N LEU A 98 -37.41 -4.37 23.85
CA LEU A 98 -35.97 -4.55 23.66
C LEU A 98 -35.38 -3.51 22.72
N ASP A 99 -36.09 -3.15 21.64
CA ASP A 99 -35.65 -2.09 20.72
C ASP A 99 -35.61 -0.70 21.40
N ILE A 100 -36.61 -0.36 22.21
CA ILE A 100 -36.60 0.89 22.99
C ILE A 100 -35.43 0.91 23.97
N LEU A 101 -35.20 -0.20 24.69
CA LEU A 101 -34.07 -0.32 25.61
C LEU A 101 -32.73 -0.14 24.89
N PHE A 102 -32.58 -0.79 23.73
CA PHE A 102 -31.39 -0.66 22.88
C PHE A 102 -31.16 0.79 22.43
N LEU A 103 -32.20 1.52 22.02
CA LEU A 103 -32.10 2.93 21.63
C LEU A 103 -31.70 3.83 22.81
N VAL A 104 -32.18 3.54 24.02
CA VAL A 104 -31.78 4.28 25.22
C VAL A 104 -30.31 4.03 25.54
N ILE A 105 -29.85 2.77 25.45
CA ILE A 105 -28.42 2.43 25.62
C ILE A 105 -27.56 3.14 24.58
N LEU A 106 -27.96 3.12 23.30
CA LEU A 106 -27.26 3.84 22.24
C LEU A 106 -27.22 5.34 22.48
N GLY A 107 -28.29 5.94 23.01
CA GLY A 107 -28.32 7.35 23.39
C GLY A 107 -27.31 7.66 24.51
N VAL A 108 -27.22 6.80 25.52
CA VAL A 108 -26.23 6.93 26.60
C VAL A 108 -24.81 6.78 26.07
N ILE A 109 -24.54 5.78 25.23
CA ILE A 109 -23.22 5.60 24.61
C ILE A 109 -22.87 6.83 23.76
N SER A 110 -23.80 7.30 22.93
CA SER A 110 -23.59 8.46 22.07
C SER A 110 -23.30 9.73 22.87
N TYR A 111 -23.99 9.93 24.01
CA TYR A 111 -23.71 11.03 24.93
C TYR A 111 -22.32 10.93 25.55
N ASN A 112 -21.91 9.74 26.00
CA ASN A 112 -20.57 9.52 26.56
C ASN A 112 -19.47 9.72 25.50
N VAL A 113 -19.68 9.24 24.28
CA VAL A 113 -18.76 9.44 23.15
C VAL A 113 -18.66 10.93 22.80
N TYR A 114 -19.78 11.64 22.77
CA TYR A 114 -19.80 13.09 22.52
C TYR A 114 -19.00 13.86 23.59
N TYR A 115 -19.18 13.51 24.86
CA TYR A 115 -18.46 14.14 25.97
C TYR A 115 -16.97 13.82 25.95
N SER A 116 -16.61 12.55 25.75
CA SER A 116 -15.22 12.10 25.62
C SER A 116 -14.49 12.76 24.46
N TYR A 117 -15.15 12.92 23.31
CA TYR A 117 -14.59 13.62 22.16
C TYR A 117 -14.34 15.11 22.43
N GLN A 118 -15.19 15.74 23.24
CA GLN A 118 -15.01 17.15 23.62
C GLN A 118 -13.83 17.35 24.58
N GLU A 119 -13.52 16.35 25.40
CA GLU A 119 -12.41 16.38 26.35
C GLU A 119 -11.06 16.02 25.70
N ASN A 120 -11.04 15.04 24.78
CA ASN A 120 -9.84 14.59 24.06
C ASN A 120 -10.11 14.35 22.55
N PRO A 121 -9.83 15.33 21.68
CA PRO A 121 -10.14 15.23 20.24
C PRO A 121 -9.20 14.30 19.45
N ASP A 122 -7.93 14.18 19.85
CA ASP A 122 -6.89 13.45 19.08
C ASP A 122 -6.88 11.93 19.34
N GLU A 123 -7.40 11.48 20.50
CA GLU A 123 -7.66 10.07 20.81
C GLU A 123 -9.14 9.71 20.59
N GLY A 124 -9.77 10.34 19.60
CA GLY A 124 -11.18 10.10 19.31
C GLY A 124 -11.47 8.60 19.22
N ILE A 125 -12.42 8.14 20.04
CA ILE A 125 -12.87 6.73 20.15
C ILE A 125 -13.02 6.08 18.76
N PHE A 126 -13.44 6.85 17.75
CA PHE A 126 -13.60 6.39 16.39
C PHE A 126 -12.32 5.96 15.66
N LYS A 127 -11.18 6.68 15.81
CA LYS A 127 -9.93 6.33 15.11
C LYS A 127 -9.38 5.00 15.63
N ASN A 128 -9.19 4.90 16.94
CA ASN A 128 -8.70 3.68 17.60
C ASN A 128 -9.60 2.46 17.34
N ASN A 129 -10.93 2.63 17.32
CA ASN A 129 -11.83 1.52 16.99
C ASN A 129 -11.79 1.14 15.51
N PHE A 130 -11.59 2.10 14.60
CA PHE A 130 -11.44 1.82 13.18
C PHE A 130 -10.18 1.01 12.89
N ASP A 131 -9.05 1.38 13.50
CA ASP A 131 -7.77 0.67 13.33
C ASP A 131 -7.87 -0.76 13.86
N LYS A 132 -8.48 -0.95 15.03
CA LYS A 132 -8.76 -2.29 15.58
C LYS A 132 -9.67 -3.13 14.69
N ILE A 133 -10.70 -2.52 14.09
CA ILE A 133 -11.59 -3.22 13.14
C ILE A 133 -10.81 -3.61 11.88
N LYS A 134 -9.96 -2.71 11.36
CA LYS A 134 -9.10 -2.98 10.22
C LYS A 134 -8.17 -4.15 10.52
N ASP A 135 -7.43 -4.09 11.62
CA ASP A 135 -6.50 -5.14 12.06
C ASP A 135 -7.21 -6.48 12.22
N TYR A 136 -8.38 -6.48 12.87
CA TYR A 136 -9.22 -7.66 12.99
C TYR A 136 -9.59 -8.21 11.62
N VAL A 137 -10.11 -7.41 10.69
CA VAL A 137 -10.56 -7.88 9.37
C VAL A 137 -9.42 -8.51 8.54
N LEU A 138 -8.16 -8.15 8.80
CA LEU A 138 -6.98 -8.60 8.06
C LEU A 138 -6.29 -9.83 8.68
N GLU A 139 -6.63 -10.16 9.92
CA GLU A 139 -6.06 -11.26 10.67
C GLU A 139 -6.53 -12.63 10.13
N PRO A 140 -5.65 -13.65 10.00
CA PRO A 140 -6.00 -14.95 9.44
C PRO A 140 -7.13 -15.70 10.18
N SER A 141 -7.30 -15.46 11.48
CA SER A 141 -8.30 -16.14 12.31
C SER A 141 -9.71 -15.54 12.19
N SER A 142 -9.85 -14.40 11.53
CA SER A 142 -11.05 -13.57 11.66
C SER A 142 -12.29 -14.16 11.02
N ALA A 143 -12.14 -14.93 9.94
CA ALA A 143 -13.26 -15.69 9.36
C ALA A 143 -13.78 -16.74 10.35
N PHE A 144 -12.87 -17.44 11.03
CA PHE A 144 -13.22 -18.48 12.00
C PHE A 144 -13.86 -17.88 13.27
N THR A 145 -13.27 -16.84 13.85
CA THR A 145 -13.80 -16.18 15.05
C THR A 145 -15.16 -15.53 14.78
N THR A 146 -15.33 -14.88 13.62
CA THR A 146 -16.62 -14.30 13.20
C THR A 146 -17.68 -15.38 12.98
N GLY A 147 -17.31 -16.51 12.35
CA GLY A 147 -18.21 -17.66 12.19
C GLY A 147 -18.66 -18.25 13.54
N MET A 148 -17.73 -18.41 14.48
CA MET A 148 -18.05 -18.86 15.85
C MET A 148 -18.97 -17.88 16.58
N PHE A 149 -18.69 -16.57 16.47
CA PHE A 149 -19.56 -15.53 17.04
C PHE A 149 -20.99 -15.66 16.53
N ILE A 150 -21.21 -15.84 15.22
CA ILE A 150 -22.55 -15.99 14.64
C ILE A 150 -23.28 -17.18 15.27
N VAL A 151 -22.62 -18.34 15.36
CA VAL A 151 -23.20 -19.55 15.95
C VAL A 151 -23.57 -19.32 17.42
N ILE A 152 -22.65 -18.77 18.21
CA ILE A 152 -22.86 -18.47 19.64
C ILE A 152 -24.01 -17.48 19.80
N PHE A 153 -24.07 -16.45 18.97
CA PHE A 153 -25.11 -15.43 19.00
C PHE A 153 -26.51 -16.02 18.75
N TYR A 154 -26.66 -16.90 17.75
CA TYR A 154 -27.94 -17.58 17.51
C TYR A 154 -28.35 -18.49 18.68
N VAL A 155 -27.40 -19.24 19.25
CA VAL A 155 -27.65 -20.10 20.41
C VAL A 155 -28.08 -19.26 21.61
N PHE A 156 -27.37 -18.16 21.88
CA PHE A 156 -27.69 -17.21 22.95
C PHE A 156 -29.12 -16.66 22.81
N ASN A 157 -29.48 -16.15 21.62
CA ASN A 157 -30.82 -15.61 21.38
C ASN A 157 -31.92 -16.66 21.64
N LYS A 158 -31.66 -17.92 21.28
CA LYS A 158 -32.58 -19.04 21.51
C LYS A 158 -32.70 -19.40 23.00
N ILE A 159 -31.60 -19.36 23.75
CA ILE A 159 -31.59 -19.63 25.21
C ILE A 159 -32.31 -18.52 25.97
N VAL A 160 -32.07 -17.27 25.61
CA VAL A 160 -32.70 -16.10 26.25
C VAL A 160 -34.19 -15.97 25.85
N GLY A 161 -34.61 -16.64 24.77
CA GLY A 161 -35.99 -16.61 24.31
C GLY A 161 -36.34 -15.33 23.55
N ILE A 162 -35.35 -14.68 22.94
CA ILE A 162 -35.56 -13.51 22.10
C ILE A 162 -36.25 -13.98 20.81
N PRO A 163 -37.38 -13.37 20.39
CA PRO A 163 -38.05 -13.76 19.17
C PRO A 163 -37.15 -13.54 17.95
N THR A 164 -36.95 -14.60 17.15
CA THR A 164 -36.14 -14.57 15.92
C THR A 164 -36.97 -14.75 14.64
N ASP A 165 -38.30 -14.86 14.77
CA ASP A 165 -39.22 -15.00 13.65
C ASP A 165 -39.30 -13.69 12.85
N LYS A 166 -39.45 -13.77 11.52
CA LYS A 166 -39.39 -12.59 10.61
C LYS A 166 -40.25 -11.40 11.04
N ASP A 167 -41.45 -11.67 11.59
CA ASP A 167 -42.43 -10.63 11.93
C ASP A 167 -42.32 -10.12 13.37
N THR A 168 -41.55 -10.80 14.22
CA THR A 168 -41.45 -10.49 15.66
C THR A 168 -40.01 -10.24 16.13
N LYS A 169 -39.05 -10.28 15.20
CA LYS A 169 -37.64 -10.09 15.49
C LYS A 169 -37.32 -8.63 15.82
N PRO A 170 -36.62 -8.36 16.94
CA PRO A 170 -36.17 -7.02 17.25
C PRO A 170 -35.26 -6.46 16.16
N PHE A 171 -35.36 -5.15 15.94
CA PHE A 171 -34.55 -4.45 14.96
C PHE A 171 -33.06 -4.56 15.28
N PHE A 172 -32.66 -4.43 16.55
CA PHE A 172 -31.24 -4.52 16.93
C PHE A 172 -30.62 -5.90 16.64
N ILE A 173 -31.38 -6.99 16.84
CA ILE A 173 -30.93 -8.36 16.48
C ILE A 173 -30.73 -8.46 14.98
N SER A 174 -31.60 -7.83 14.19
CA SER A 174 -31.50 -7.83 12.73
C SER A 174 -30.25 -7.08 12.24
N ILE A 175 -29.91 -5.95 12.86
CA ILE A 175 -28.66 -5.23 12.58
C ILE A 175 -27.44 -6.09 12.93
N VAL A 176 -27.40 -6.65 14.15
CA VAL A 176 -26.23 -7.40 14.61
C VAL A 176 -26.01 -8.65 13.76
N GLU A 177 -27.07 -9.39 13.46
CA GLU A 177 -26.99 -10.58 12.61
C GLU A 177 -26.59 -10.23 11.17
N GLY A 178 -27.25 -9.24 10.56
CA GLY A 178 -26.93 -8.80 9.21
C GLY A 178 -25.51 -8.25 9.09
N GLY A 179 -25.08 -7.47 10.09
CA GLY A 179 -23.72 -6.94 10.19
C GLY A 179 -22.68 -8.03 10.32
N ALA A 180 -22.92 -9.06 11.15
CA ALA A 180 -22.00 -10.19 11.31
C ALA A 180 -21.86 -11.01 10.02
N TRP A 181 -22.95 -11.27 9.31
CA TRP A 181 -22.91 -11.94 8.00
C TRP A 181 -22.19 -11.10 6.93
N LEU A 182 -22.47 -9.79 6.88
CA LEU A 182 -21.78 -8.88 5.98
C LEU A 182 -20.27 -8.84 6.26
N LEU A 183 -19.89 -8.73 7.53
CA LEU A 183 -18.50 -8.76 7.97
C LEU A 183 -17.82 -10.07 7.59
N LEU A 184 -18.47 -11.22 7.80
CA LEU A 184 -17.93 -12.52 7.40
C LEU A 184 -17.71 -12.59 5.89
N ILE A 185 -18.64 -12.08 5.08
CA ILE A 185 -18.49 -12.03 3.62
C ILE A 185 -17.30 -11.15 3.22
N ILE A 186 -17.14 -9.99 3.86
CA ILE A 186 -16.00 -9.09 3.62
C ILE A 186 -14.68 -9.81 3.95
N ILE A 187 -14.59 -10.46 5.12
CA ILE A 187 -13.38 -11.19 5.53
C ILE A 187 -13.08 -12.34 4.57
N LEU A 188 -14.08 -13.15 4.19
CA LEU A 188 -13.88 -14.25 3.24
C LEU A 188 -13.46 -13.77 1.86
N PHE A 189 -14.01 -12.63 1.42
CA PHE A 189 -13.56 -11.98 0.19
C PHE A 189 -12.10 -11.55 0.34
N ILE A 190 -11.73 -10.94 1.46
CA ILE A 190 -10.35 -10.52 1.71
C ILE A 190 -9.38 -11.70 1.73
N ASP A 191 -9.73 -12.76 2.45
CA ASP A 191 -8.97 -14.01 2.53
C ASP A 191 -8.83 -14.68 1.16
N PHE A 192 -9.84 -14.61 0.30
CA PHE A 192 -9.76 -15.13 -1.06
C PHE A 192 -8.66 -14.41 -1.88
N PHE A 193 -8.63 -13.08 -1.86
CA PHE A 193 -7.58 -12.33 -2.57
C PHE A 193 -6.19 -12.60 -1.96
N LYS A 194 -6.11 -12.64 -0.63
CA LYS A 194 -4.86 -12.86 0.11
C LYS A 194 -4.29 -14.27 -0.07
N TYR A 195 -5.09 -15.31 0.12
CA TYR A 195 -4.62 -16.70 0.17
C TYR A 195 -4.79 -17.46 -1.15
N VAL A 196 -5.85 -17.18 -1.92
CA VAL A 196 -6.08 -17.86 -3.21
C VAL A 196 -5.37 -17.15 -4.34
N LEU A 197 -5.59 -15.83 -4.48
CA LEU A 197 -4.98 -15.05 -5.56
C LEU A 197 -3.55 -14.59 -5.22
N LYS A 198 -3.14 -14.64 -3.95
CA LYS A 198 -1.84 -14.14 -3.47
C LYS A 198 -1.60 -12.67 -3.85
N ILE A 199 -2.66 -11.87 -3.90
CA ILE A 199 -2.65 -10.42 -4.16
C ILE A 199 -2.96 -9.73 -2.83
N SER A 200 -2.19 -8.71 -2.45
CA SER A 200 -2.52 -7.94 -1.26
C SER A 200 -3.67 -6.98 -1.59
N ILE A 201 -4.63 -6.83 -0.68
CA ILE A 201 -5.79 -5.94 -0.90
C ILE A 201 -5.39 -4.48 -0.92
N TYR A 202 -4.28 -4.16 -0.26
CA TYR A 202 -3.66 -2.85 -0.33
C TYR A 202 -3.20 -2.49 -1.75
N ASP A 203 -2.79 -3.48 -2.56
CA ASP A 203 -2.44 -3.25 -3.97
C ASP A 203 -3.69 -2.97 -4.83
N LEU A 204 -4.86 -3.48 -4.43
CA LEU A 204 -6.12 -3.33 -5.17
C LEU A 204 -6.89 -2.06 -4.76
N PHE A 205 -6.77 -1.65 -3.50
CA PHE A 205 -7.41 -0.48 -2.92
C PHE A 205 -6.37 0.35 -2.14
N PRO A 206 -5.59 1.21 -2.84
CA PRO A 206 -4.57 2.06 -2.21
C PRO A 206 -5.10 2.98 -1.11
N PHE A 207 -6.41 3.25 -1.07
CA PHE A 207 -7.09 4.03 -0.05
C PHE A 207 -7.18 3.34 1.33
N LEU A 208 -6.98 2.01 1.42
CA LEU A 208 -7.05 1.25 2.68
C LEU A 208 -5.69 1.09 3.37
N GLY A 209 -4.60 1.51 2.71
CA GLY A 209 -3.27 1.54 3.31
C GLY A 209 -3.12 2.74 4.23
N GLU A 210 -2.53 2.53 5.40
CA GLU A 210 -2.04 3.64 6.23
C GLU A 210 -0.97 4.41 5.45
N GLU A 211 -1.24 5.68 5.13
CA GLU A 211 -0.18 6.67 5.06
C GLU A 211 0.29 6.89 6.50
N GLU A 212 1.33 6.18 6.90
CA GLU A 212 2.28 6.59 7.93
C GLU A 212 3.41 5.55 7.88
N THR A 213 4.41 5.82 7.04
CA THR A 213 5.75 5.30 7.30
C THR A 213 6.33 6.14 8.43
N PRO A 214 6.58 5.59 9.62
CA PRO A 214 7.42 6.28 10.59
C PRO A 214 8.82 6.40 9.98
N GLU A 215 9.35 7.61 9.87
CA GLU A 215 10.79 7.80 9.75
C GLU A 215 11.42 7.07 10.96
N GLU A 216 12.19 6.02 10.70
CA GLU A 216 13.10 5.47 11.70
C GLU A 216 14.09 6.58 12.07
N GLU A 217 13.88 7.20 13.24
CA GLU A 217 14.90 8.01 13.91
C GLU A 217 16.08 7.08 14.26
N ILE A 218 17.12 7.16 13.44
CA ILE A 218 18.42 6.57 13.73
C ILE A 218 18.98 7.30 14.97
N PRO A 219 19.30 6.61 16.08
CA PRO A 219 19.91 7.25 17.23
C PRO A 219 21.29 7.82 16.85
N GLU A 220 21.48 9.13 17.03
CA GLU A 220 22.80 9.75 16.94
C GLU A 220 23.69 9.20 18.07
N GLU A 221 24.63 8.32 17.73
CA GLU A 221 25.77 7.97 18.60
C GLU A 221 26.87 9.04 18.46
N PRO A 222 27.60 9.34 19.56
CA PRO A 222 28.51 10.48 19.63
C PRO A 222 29.73 10.30 18.71
N GLU A 223 30.06 11.38 17.97
CA GLU A 223 31.26 11.48 17.14
C GLU A 223 32.54 11.20 17.97
N ASP A 224 33.19 10.09 17.69
CA ASP A 224 34.57 9.83 18.11
C ASP A 224 35.53 10.56 17.14
N GLU A 225 36.19 11.61 17.64
CA GLU A 225 37.16 12.43 16.92
C GLU A 225 38.45 11.68 16.49
N ASN A 226 38.55 10.35 16.65
CA ASN A 226 39.70 9.57 16.20
C ASN A 226 39.36 8.33 15.34
N ALA A 227 38.26 8.35 14.59
CA ALA A 227 38.01 7.35 13.55
C ALA A 227 38.96 7.55 12.33
N PRO A 228 39.59 6.48 11.80
CA PRO A 228 40.49 6.58 10.66
C PRO A 228 39.73 7.14 9.44
N LYS A 229 40.38 8.04 8.68
CA LYS A 229 39.85 8.58 7.42
C LYS A 229 39.18 7.48 6.61
N LEU A 230 37.87 7.61 6.39
CA LEU A 230 37.12 6.75 5.48
C LEU A 230 37.85 6.68 4.15
N GLU A 231 38.48 5.54 3.89
CA GLU A 231 38.67 5.08 2.54
C GLU A 231 37.28 5.00 1.92
N LYS A 232 37.12 5.77 0.84
CA LYS A 232 36.02 5.69 -0.10
C LYS A 232 35.63 4.22 -0.27
N CYS A 233 34.39 3.86 0.05
CA CYS A 233 33.84 2.55 -0.30
C CYS A 233 33.76 2.47 -1.83
N GLU A 234 34.89 2.17 -2.45
CA GLU A 234 34.99 1.67 -3.81
C GLU A 234 34.42 0.25 -3.73
N LYS A 235 33.11 0.12 -3.98
CA LYS A 235 32.57 -1.18 -4.36
C LYS A 235 33.45 -1.65 -5.50
N GLU A 236 34.15 -2.76 -5.33
CA GLU A 236 34.93 -3.39 -6.40
C GLU A 236 34.05 -3.42 -7.65
N GLN A 237 34.35 -2.52 -8.60
CA GLN A 237 33.85 -2.69 -9.94
C GLN A 237 34.53 -3.95 -10.41
N VAL A 238 33.75 -5.01 -10.57
CA VAL A 238 34.19 -6.18 -11.31
C VAL A 238 34.51 -5.66 -12.70
N ASP A 239 35.79 -5.36 -12.95
CA ASP A 239 36.36 -4.99 -14.25
C ASP A 239 36.34 -6.22 -15.17
N ASP A 240 35.16 -6.84 -15.33
CA ASP A 240 34.90 -7.76 -16.41
C ASP A 240 34.49 -6.91 -17.63
N PRO A 241 35.35 -6.79 -18.65
CA PRO A 241 35.04 -6.02 -19.85
C PRO A 241 33.83 -6.56 -20.62
N ASP A 242 33.40 -7.80 -20.34
CA ASP A 242 32.22 -8.42 -20.94
C ASP A 242 30.95 -8.23 -20.10
N ALA A 243 31.02 -7.58 -18.93
CA ALA A 243 29.85 -7.36 -18.08
C ALA A 243 28.98 -6.20 -18.61
N GLU A 244 27.69 -6.47 -18.76
CA GLU A 244 26.70 -5.48 -19.16
C GLU A 244 25.41 -5.62 -18.36
N VAL A 245 24.56 -4.59 -18.40
CA VAL A 245 23.20 -4.71 -17.87
C VAL A 245 22.30 -5.32 -18.94
N PHE A 246 21.62 -6.41 -18.59
CA PHE A 246 20.58 -7.01 -19.42
C PHE A 246 19.26 -7.16 -18.66
N ASN A 247 18.16 -7.09 -19.41
CA ASN A 247 16.80 -7.13 -18.85
C ASN A 247 16.07 -8.41 -19.25
N VAL A 248 15.44 -9.05 -18.26
CA VAL A 248 14.47 -10.14 -18.46
C VAL A 248 13.06 -9.54 -18.48
N SER A 249 12.39 -9.53 -19.63
CA SER A 249 11.30 -8.58 -19.91
C SER A 249 9.85 -9.09 -19.69
N ASN A 250 9.64 -10.31 -19.18
CA ASN A 250 8.29 -10.92 -19.16
C ASN A 250 7.40 -10.50 -17.98
N ASN A 251 7.91 -9.68 -17.05
CA ASN A 251 7.18 -9.14 -15.89
C ASN A 251 6.54 -10.19 -14.97
N LEU A 252 7.21 -11.32 -14.73
CA LEU A 252 6.66 -12.44 -13.95
C LEU A 252 7.26 -12.60 -12.55
N TYR A 253 8.21 -11.74 -12.16
CA TYR A 253 9.13 -12.04 -11.06
C TYR A 253 9.04 -11.03 -9.91
N THR A 254 9.04 -11.53 -8.67
CA THR A 254 9.16 -10.72 -7.45
C THR A 254 10.60 -10.24 -7.25
N TYR A 255 10.85 -9.32 -6.31
CA TYR A 255 12.20 -8.86 -6.00
C TYR A 255 13.10 -10.00 -5.49
N LYS A 256 12.52 -10.96 -4.76
CA LYS A 256 13.27 -12.16 -4.31
C LYS A 256 13.63 -13.06 -5.48
N ASP A 257 12.70 -13.25 -6.42
CA ASP A 257 12.95 -14.03 -7.64
C ASP A 257 14.03 -13.35 -8.50
N ALA A 258 14.02 -12.01 -8.59
CA ALA A 258 14.99 -11.23 -9.34
C ALA A 258 16.44 -11.56 -8.96
N LYS A 259 16.73 -11.60 -7.65
CA LYS A 259 18.07 -11.99 -7.14
C LYS A 259 18.46 -13.41 -7.58
N ALA A 260 17.53 -14.36 -7.47
CA ALA A 260 17.77 -15.75 -7.86
C ALA A 260 17.97 -15.90 -9.38
N ILE A 261 17.20 -15.16 -10.18
CA ILE A 261 17.28 -15.17 -11.65
C ILE A 261 18.63 -14.64 -12.12
N CYS A 262 19.09 -13.51 -11.58
CA CYS A 262 20.41 -13.00 -11.95
C CYS A 262 21.51 -14.00 -11.58
N LYS A 263 21.43 -14.63 -10.40
CA LYS A 263 22.39 -15.68 -10.00
C LYS A 263 22.33 -16.91 -10.91
N ALA A 264 21.18 -17.25 -11.48
CA ALA A 264 21.07 -18.34 -12.46
C ALA A 264 21.79 -18.02 -13.80
N TYR A 265 22.08 -16.74 -14.06
CA TYR A 265 22.89 -16.28 -15.18
C TYR A 265 24.32 -15.90 -14.76
N ASP A 266 24.82 -16.42 -13.64
CA ASP A 266 26.12 -16.07 -13.07
C ASP A 266 26.33 -14.54 -12.95
N SER A 267 25.23 -13.83 -12.70
CA SER A 267 25.14 -12.36 -12.69
C SER A 267 24.58 -11.88 -11.34
N GLU A 268 24.64 -10.58 -11.11
CA GLU A 268 24.05 -9.93 -9.93
C GLU A 268 22.88 -9.04 -10.32
N ILE A 269 22.04 -8.69 -9.35
CA ILE A 269 20.98 -7.70 -9.60
C ILE A 269 21.63 -6.33 -9.87
N ALA A 270 21.22 -5.67 -10.95
CA ALA A 270 21.88 -4.44 -11.38
C ALA A 270 21.58 -3.27 -10.43
N THR A 271 22.61 -2.53 -10.06
CA THR A 271 22.50 -1.27 -9.30
C THR A 271 22.00 -0.12 -10.16
N TYR A 272 21.57 0.99 -9.54
CA TYR A 272 21.19 2.21 -10.28
C TYR A 272 22.33 2.70 -11.19
N ASP A 273 23.55 2.81 -10.66
CA ASP A 273 24.71 3.32 -11.41
C ASP A 273 25.02 2.45 -12.64
N GLN A 274 24.85 1.13 -12.54
CA GLN A 274 25.02 0.22 -13.67
C GLN A 274 23.92 0.42 -14.73
N VAL A 275 22.66 0.61 -14.31
CA VAL A 275 21.54 0.90 -15.24
C VAL A 275 21.71 2.27 -15.90
N GLU A 276 22.19 3.27 -15.17
CA GLU A 276 22.50 4.60 -15.71
C GLU A 276 23.69 4.56 -16.67
N ASN A 277 24.73 3.81 -16.35
CA ASN A 277 25.85 3.57 -17.26
C ASN A 277 25.37 2.88 -18.55
N ALA A 278 24.51 1.85 -18.45
CA ALA A 278 23.92 1.21 -19.61
C ALA A 278 23.10 2.20 -20.46
N TYR A 279 22.30 3.07 -19.83
CA TYR A 279 21.59 4.15 -20.51
C TYR A 279 22.54 5.08 -21.28
N ASN A 280 23.62 5.52 -20.64
CA ASN A 280 24.62 6.41 -21.25
C ASN A 280 25.32 5.75 -22.46
N ASN A 281 25.37 4.41 -22.49
CA ASN A 281 25.89 3.61 -23.60
C ASN A 281 24.81 3.18 -24.61
N GLY A 282 23.60 3.75 -24.54
CA GLY A 282 22.55 3.55 -25.54
C GLY A 282 21.53 2.45 -25.22
N ALA A 283 21.56 1.86 -24.02
CA ALA A 283 20.58 0.86 -23.63
C ALA A 283 19.16 1.43 -23.63
N GLU A 284 18.21 0.65 -24.14
CA GLU A 284 16.78 0.96 -24.17
C GLU A 284 15.98 -0.32 -24.25
N TRP A 285 15.17 -0.60 -23.23
CA TRP A 285 14.25 -1.74 -23.25
C TRP A 285 12.81 -1.40 -22.89
N CYS A 286 12.53 -0.16 -22.41
CA CYS A 286 11.15 0.33 -22.21
C CYS A 286 10.28 -0.61 -21.34
N GLY A 287 10.86 -1.21 -20.30
CA GLY A 287 10.16 -2.18 -19.45
C GLY A 287 10.77 -2.27 -18.06
N TYR A 288 9.93 -2.21 -17.04
CA TYR A 288 10.36 -2.26 -15.65
C TYR A 288 11.14 -3.54 -15.35
N GLY A 289 12.30 -3.39 -14.71
CA GLY A 289 13.07 -4.49 -14.16
C GLY A 289 13.48 -4.23 -12.74
N TRP A 290 13.33 -5.24 -11.86
CA TRP A 290 13.90 -5.19 -10.52
C TRP A 290 15.41 -4.96 -10.59
N SER A 291 15.86 -3.96 -9.87
CA SER A 291 17.23 -3.51 -9.66
C SER A 291 17.53 -3.48 -8.16
N ASP A 292 18.80 -3.31 -7.80
CA ASP A 292 19.24 -3.26 -6.41
C ASP A 292 18.46 -2.22 -5.58
N ASN A 293 18.40 -2.41 -4.26
CA ASN A 293 17.60 -1.60 -3.34
C ASN A 293 16.10 -1.53 -3.71
N GLN A 294 15.51 -2.64 -4.17
CA GLN A 294 14.07 -2.74 -4.51
C GLN A 294 13.58 -1.67 -5.48
N MET A 295 14.43 -1.24 -6.42
CA MET A 295 14.03 -0.31 -7.46
C MET A 295 13.52 -1.04 -8.69
N ILE A 296 12.59 -0.44 -9.43
CA ILE A 296 12.13 -0.94 -10.73
C ILE A 296 12.62 -0.02 -11.86
N LEU A 297 13.82 -0.26 -12.38
CA LEU A 297 14.46 0.68 -13.28
C LEU A 297 14.30 0.28 -14.76
N PHE A 298 14.19 1.25 -15.64
CA PHE A 298 14.34 1.04 -17.08
C PHE A 298 14.84 2.30 -17.83
N PRO A 299 15.74 2.16 -18.80
CA PRO A 299 16.28 3.27 -19.57
C PRO A 299 15.48 3.55 -20.85
N THR A 300 15.40 4.83 -21.21
CA THR A 300 14.75 5.31 -22.44
C THR A 300 15.59 6.39 -23.11
N GLN A 301 15.95 6.21 -24.38
CA GLN A 301 16.75 7.18 -25.14
C GLN A 301 15.91 8.36 -25.60
N LYS A 302 16.57 9.53 -25.67
CA LYS A 302 15.93 10.78 -26.10
C LYS A 302 15.33 10.67 -27.50
N ASN A 303 15.99 9.98 -28.42
CA ASN A 303 15.51 9.80 -29.79
C ASN A 303 14.17 9.05 -29.85
N THR A 304 14.02 7.98 -29.05
CA THR A 304 12.75 7.24 -28.95
C THR A 304 11.65 8.12 -28.36
N TRP A 305 11.95 8.84 -27.29
CA TRP A 305 11.00 9.79 -26.71
C TRP A 305 10.56 10.88 -27.71
N ASP A 306 11.50 11.47 -28.46
CA ASP A 306 11.23 12.50 -29.49
C ASP A 306 10.32 11.96 -30.62
N LYS A 307 10.46 10.67 -30.99
CA LYS A 307 9.56 10.01 -31.96
C LYS A 307 8.15 9.85 -31.37
N LEU A 308 8.05 9.42 -30.12
CA LEU A 308 6.77 9.23 -29.43
C LEU A 308 6.00 10.55 -29.27
N GLN A 309 6.67 11.69 -29.10
CA GLN A 309 6.01 12.99 -29.02
C GLN A 309 5.27 13.40 -30.31
N LYS A 310 5.68 12.86 -31.46
CA LYS A 310 5.07 13.12 -32.77
C LYS A 310 3.83 12.27 -33.03
N LEU A 311 3.63 11.22 -32.24
CA LEU A 311 2.45 10.35 -32.33
C LEU A 311 1.25 10.96 -31.60
N ASP A 312 0.12 10.26 -31.67
CA ASP A 312 -1.08 10.58 -30.91
C ASP A 312 -0.78 10.75 -29.41
N LYS A 313 -1.56 11.62 -28.76
CA LYS A 313 -1.41 11.93 -27.33
C LYS A 313 -1.34 10.69 -26.42
N LYS A 314 -2.04 9.60 -26.79
CA LYS A 314 -2.05 8.32 -26.06
C LYS A 314 -0.69 7.60 -26.03
N TYR A 315 0.20 7.84 -27.01
CA TYR A 315 1.49 7.14 -27.12
C TYR A 315 2.67 7.96 -26.60
N ARG A 316 2.49 9.25 -26.33
CA ARG A 316 3.57 10.17 -25.95
C ARG A 316 4.28 9.79 -24.65
N ASN A 317 3.60 9.08 -23.77
CA ASN A 317 4.14 8.64 -22.48
C ASN A 317 4.51 7.15 -22.47
N ASN A 318 4.44 6.48 -23.62
CA ASN A 318 5.02 5.14 -23.73
C ASN A 318 6.52 5.24 -23.44
N CYS A 319 7.08 4.25 -22.74
CA CYS A 319 8.49 4.26 -22.37
C CYS A 319 8.94 5.43 -21.45
N GLY A 320 8.03 6.11 -20.75
CA GLY A 320 8.43 7.14 -19.77
C GLY A 320 9.14 8.34 -20.40
N ARG A 321 10.12 8.91 -19.68
CA ARG A 321 10.89 10.11 -20.08
C ARG A 321 12.31 9.73 -20.48
N PRO A 322 13.07 10.59 -21.18
CA PRO A 322 14.48 10.33 -21.44
C PRO A 322 15.26 10.14 -20.12
N GLY A 323 16.10 9.11 -20.05
CA GLY A 323 16.88 8.76 -18.87
C GLY A 323 16.51 7.41 -18.27
N VAL A 324 16.95 7.19 -17.02
CA VAL A 324 16.53 6.04 -16.20
C VAL A 324 15.22 6.38 -15.51
N ASN A 325 14.19 5.59 -15.79
CA ASN A 325 12.84 5.74 -15.23
C ASN A 325 12.60 4.70 -14.14
N GLY A 326 11.63 4.99 -13.28
CA GLY A 326 11.21 4.10 -12.20
C GLY A 326 11.62 4.61 -10.83
N GLY A 327 11.59 3.73 -9.83
CA GLY A 327 11.91 4.08 -8.45
C GLY A 327 11.72 2.91 -7.49
N TYR A 328 11.81 3.19 -6.19
CA TYR A 328 11.62 2.21 -5.12
C TYR A 328 10.18 1.70 -5.08
N ILE A 329 10.02 0.40 -4.85
CA ILE A 329 8.72 -0.25 -4.63
C ILE A 329 8.73 -0.90 -3.25
N ALA A 330 7.85 -0.41 -2.37
CA ALA A 330 7.71 -0.91 -1.01
C ALA A 330 7.26 -2.37 -0.96
N ASN A 331 6.42 -2.81 -1.90
CA ASN A 331 5.94 -4.18 -1.99
C ASN A 331 6.90 -5.04 -2.84
N PRO A 332 7.74 -5.91 -2.24
CA PRO A 332 8.70 -6.73 -2.98
C PRO A 332 8.05 -7.89 -3.75
N TYR A 333 6.75 -8.13 -3.57
CA TYR A 333 6.02 -9.23 -4.19
C TYR A 333 5.34 -8.85 -5.51
N VAL A 334 5.40 -7.57 -5.91
CA VAL A 334 4.91 -7.15 -7.24
C VAL A 334 5.78 -7.79 -8.32
N LYS A 335 5.14 -8.15 -9.44
CA LYS A 335 5.81 -8.85 -10.54
C LYS A 335 6.27 -7.86 -11.60
N PHE A 336 7.58 -7.83 -11.82
CA PHE A 336 8.24 -7.05 -12.86
C PHE A 336 9.30 -7.90 -13.56
N GLY A 337 9.94 -7.31 -14.57
CA GLY A 337 11.12 -7.90 -15.17
C GLY A 337 12.29 -7.88 -14.19
N VAL A 338 13.48 -8.20 -14.67
CA VAL A 338 14.69 -8.23 -13.84
C VAL A 338 15.84 -7.59 -14.60
N ASN A 339 16.54 -6.64 -13.97
CA ASN A 339 17.79 -6.11 -14.50
C ASN A 339 18.94 -6.84 -13.82
N CYS A 340 19.75 -7.55 -14.60
CA CYS A 340 20.94 -8.23 -14.14
C CYS A 340 22.19 -7.54 -14.69
N PHE A 341 23.28 -7.59 -13.93
CA PHE A 341 24.59 -7.11 -14.33
C PHE A 341 25.58 -8.28 -14.29
N GLY A 342 26.23 -8.53 -15.42
CA GLY A 342 27.17 -9.62 -15.60
C GLY A 342 27.31 -9.98 -17.07
N LYS A 343 27.90 -11.13 -17.37
CA LYS A 343 28.04 -11.62 -18.74
C LYS A 343 26.68 -12.03 -19.30
N LYS A 344 26.18 -11.28 -20.26
CA LYS A 344 24.88 -11.55 -20.87
C LYS A 344 24.91 -12.90 -21.61
N PRO A 345 23.87 -13.74 -21.47
CA PRO A 345 23.76 -14.99 -22.22
C PRO A 345 23.73 -14.76 -23.73
N GLU A 346 24.22 -15.75 -24.48
CA GLU A 346 24.11 -15.78 -25.94
C GLU A 346 22.64 -15.72 -26.38
N ALA A 347 22.37 -14.94 -27.43
CA ALA A 347 21.02 -14.74 -27.94
C ALA A 347 20.47 -16.02 -28.56
N THR A 348 19.23 -16.37 -28.21
CA THR A 348 18.48 -17.43 -28.90
C THR A 348 17.87 -16.91 -30.22
N ASP A 349 17.45 -17.81 -31.11
CA ASP A 349 16.74 -17.42 -32.34
C ASP A 349 15.48 -16.59 -32.04
N ASP A 350 14.78 -16.89 -30.95
CA ASP A 350 13.59 -16.17 -30.49
C ASP A 350 13.95 -14.77 -29.95
N ASP A 351 15.08 -14.61 -29.26
CA ASP A 351 15.61 -13.29 -28.89
C ASP A 351 15.93 -12.43 -30.12
N LEU A 352 16.57 -13.03 -31.12
CA LEU A 352 16.90 -12.35 -32.38
C LEU A 352 15.64 -11.95 -33.13
N GLN A 353 14.61 -12.81 -33.17
CA GLN A 353 13.32 -12.47 -33.78
C GLN A 353 12.65 -11.29 -33.07
N ARG A 354 12.60 -11.30 -31.73
CA ARG A 354 12.07 -10.16 -30.94
C ARG A 354 12.86 -8.88 -31.16
N MET A 355 14.19 -8.96 -31.21
CA MET A 355 15.05 -7.80 -31.46
C MET A 355 14.79 -7.22 -32.86
N ASN A 356 14.76 -8.07 -33.89
CA ASN A 356 14.51 -7.67 -35.27
C ASN A 356 13.12 -7.07 -35.46
N ALA A 357 12.10 -7.60 -34.78
CA ALA A 357 10.75 -7.04 -34.79
C ALA A 357 10.69 -5.61 -34.22
N ARG A 358 11.59 -5.26 -33.27
CA ARG A 358 11.64 -3.94 -32.63
C ARG A 358 12.50 -2.91 -33.37
N GLN A 359 13.35 -3.32 -34.32
CA GLN A 359 14.28 -2.40 -35.01
C GLN A 359 13.57 -1.20 -35.67
N ASN A 360 12.42 -1.45 -36.29
CA ASN A 360 11.65 -0.41 -36.99
C ASN A 360 10.49 0.12 -36.15
N GLN A 361 10.21 -0.49 -35.00
CA GLN A 361 9.04 -0.21 -34.18
C GLN A 361 9.37 -0.40 -32.69
N THR A 362 9.89 0.67 -32.07
CA THR A 362 10.25 0.70 -30.65
C THR A 362 9.06 0.92 -29.72
N TYR A 363 7.84 0.93 -30.24
CA TYR A 363 6.61 1.19 -29.50
C TYR A 363 5.46 0.26 -29.92
N PRO A 364 4.52 -0.04 -29.01
CA PRO A 364 3.36 -0.85 -29.35
C PRO A 364 2.54 -0.22 -30.49
N LEU A 365 2.23 -1.01 -31.53
CA LEU A 365 1.34 -0.61 -32.62
C LEU A 365 -0.03 -0.21 -32.06
N SER A 366 -0.58 0.89 -32.59
CA SER A 366 -1.99 1.23 -32.41
C SER A 366 -2.88 0.15 -33.01
N LYS A 367 -4.13 0.06 -32.53
CA LYS A 367 -5.13 -0.82 -33.16
C LYS A 367 -5.27 -0.56 -34.67
N GLU A 368 -5.24 0.70 -35.08
CA GLU A 368 -5.34 1.09 -36.49
C GLU A 368 -4.12 0.66 -37.31
N GLU A 369 -2.91 0.79 -36.74
CA GLU A 369 -1.68 0.31 -37.38
C GLU A 369 -1.63 -1.22 -37.42
N GLN A 370 -2.07 -1.92 -36.38
CA GLN A 370 -2.22 -3.39 -36.39
C GLN A 370 -3.19 -3.83 -37.48
N GLU A 371 -4.37 -3.22 -37.56
CA GLU A 371 -5.35 -3.51 -38.60
C GLU A 371 -4.82 -3.21 -40.01
N LEU A 372 -4.00 -2.16 -40.17
CA LEU A 372 -3.34 -1.85 -41.43
C LEU A 372 -2.25 -2.88 -41.76
N GLU A 373 -1.42 -3.27 -40.81
CA GLU A 373 -0.40 -4.30 -40.99
C GLU A 373 -1.00 -5.65 -41.33
N ASP A 374 -2.09 -6.04 -40.65
CA ASP A 374 -2.85 -7.26 -40.95
C ASP A 374 -3.41 -7.21 -42.37
N LYS A 375 -3.93 -6.05 -42.81
CA LYS A 375 -4.36 -5.85 -44.20
C LYS A 375 -3.20 -5.94 -45.17
N ILE A 376 -2.07 -5.29 -44.89
CA ILE A 376 -0.86 -5.34 -45.74
C ILE A 376 -0.37 -6.78 -45.86
N LYS A 377 -0.32 -7.52 -44.73
CA LYS A 377 0.08 -8.93 -44.68
C LYS A 377 -0.87 -9.79 -45.49
N TYR A 378 -2.17 -9.65 -45.30
CA TYR A 378 -3.18 -10.32 -46.11
C TYR A 378 -2.97 -10.08 -47.61
N TRP A 379 -2.78 -8.82 -48.02
CA TRP A 379 -2.55 -8.49 -49.44
C TRP A 379 -1.21 -9.00 -49.97
N LYS A 380 -0.16 -9.08 -49.14
CA LYS A 380 1.13 -9.67 -49.51
C LYS A 380 1.02 -11.17 -49.70
N ASP A 381 0.38 -11.88 -48.77
CA ASP A 381 0.22 -13.33 -48.81
C ASP A 381 -0.65 -13.75 -50.00
N ASN A 382 -1.60 -12.91 -50.41
CA ASN A 382 -2.50 -13.14 -51.54
C ASN A 382 -2.09 -12.37 -52.81
N ALA A 383 -0.88 -11.79 -52.87
CA ALA A 383 -0.49 -10.87 -53.93
C ALA A 383 -0.53 -11.52 -55.32
N SER A 384 -0.07 -12.77 -55.45
CA SER A 384 -0.03 -13.49 -56.72
C SER A 384 -1.41 -13.83 -57.28
N GLU A 385 -2.41 -14.00 -56.42
CA GLU A 385 -3.77 -14.41 -56.82
C GLU A 385 -4.70 -13.21 -56.98
N MET A 386 -4.58 -12.21 -56.10
CA MET A 386 -5.55 -11.12 -55.99
C MET A 386 -5.04 -9.77 -56.54
N LEU A 387 -3.73 -9.58 -56.69
CA LEU A 387 -3.15 -8.30 -57.13
C LEU A 387 -2.60 -8.41 -58.56
N GLN A 388 -3.35 -7.89 -59.53
CA GLN A 388 -2.90 -7.77 -60.92
C GLN A 388 -2.21 -6.42 -61.14
N LEU A 389 -0.92 -6.46 -61.47
CA LEU A 389 -0.12 -5.27 -61.76
C LEU A 389 -0.15 -4.97 -63.26
N ASN A 390 -0.40 -3.70 -63.61
CA ASN A 390 -0.25 -3.24 -64.99
C ASN A 390 1.22 -3.08 -65.36
N SER A 391 1.53 -3.32 -66.63
CA SER A 391 2.82 -2.95 -67.21
C SER A 391 2.98 -1.42 -67.25
N TYR A 392 4.22 -0.94 -67.16
CA TYR A 392 4.54 0.50 -67.23
C TYR A 392 4.03 1.17 -68.52
N ASN A 393 4.04 0.44 -69.64
CA ASN A 393 3.29 0.77 -70.85
C ASN A 393 3.05 -0.53 -71.65
N THR A 394 2.56 -0.42 -72.89
CA THR A 394 2.26 -1.59 -73.74
C THR A 394 3.49 -2.44 -74.08
N ASN A 395 4.70 -1.89 -73.95
CA ASN A 395 5.93 -2.51 -74.44
C ASN A 395 6.98 -2.74 -73.32
N LYS A 396 6.73 -2.28 -72.09
CA LYS A 396 7.70 -2.32 -70.98
C LYS A 396 6.99 -2.65 -69.67
N TRP A 397 7.55 -3.60 -68.91
CA TRP A 397 7.07 -3.94 -67.57
C TRP A 397 7.32 -2.81 -66.56
N ASN A 398 8.52 -2.22 -66.55
CA ASN A 398 8.89 -1.11 -65.66
C ASN A 398 9.67 0.00 -66.39
N LYS A 399 9.80 1.17 -65.75
CA LYS A 399 10.49 2.37 -66.28
C LYS A 399 11.92 2.09 -66.77
N PHE A 400 12.61 1.18 -66.08
CA PHE A 400 14.02 0.87 -66.31
C PHE A 400 14.25 -0.27 -67.31
N GLY A 401 13.19 -0.87 -67.86
CA GLY A 401 13.30 -1.87 -68.92
C GLY A 401 13.89 -3.18 -68.42
N THR A 402 13.07 -3.98 -67.75
CA THR A 402 13.32 -5.43 -67.65
C THR A 402 12.34 -6.12 -68.58
N SER A 403 12.85 -6.81 -69.59
CA SER A 403 12.08 -7.78 -70.37
C SER A 403 11.66 -8.88 -69.40
N GLY A 404 10.35 -9.16 -69.33
CA GLY A 404 9.84 -10.29 -68.57
C GLY A 404 10.63 -11.54 -68.95
N LYS A 405 11.15 -12.27 -67.97
CA LYS A 405 11.72 -13.60 -68.21
C LYS A 405 10.60 -14.46 -68.79
N ASN A 406 10.67 -14.74 -70.09
CA ASN A 406 10.06 -15.93 -70.66
C ASN A 406 10.77 -17.12 -70.01
N THR A 407 10.14 -17.75 -69.03
CA THR A 407 10.49 -19.11 -68.66
C THR A 407 9.69 -20.07 -69.53
N ASP A 408 10.47 -20.71 -70.38
CA ASP A 408 10.31 -22.05 -70.95
C ASP A 408 9.59 -22.19 -72.30
N ASP A 409 10.44 -22.20 -73.32
CA ASP A 409 10.24 -22.90 -74.57
C ASP A 409 10.82 -24.32 -74.38
N SER A 410 9.99 -25.33 -74.09
CA SER A 410 10.10 -26.70 -74.62
C SER A 410 9.20 -27.71 -73.90
N GLN A 411 8.06 -28.05 -74.51
CA GLN A 411 7.61 -29.43 -74.79
C GLN A 411 6.52 -29.35 -75.88
N ARG A 412 6.91 -29.55 -77.14
CA ARG A 412 6.67 -30.76 -77.96
C ARG A 412 5.23 -30.94 -78.46
N THR A 413 5.05 -30.59 -79.74
CA THR A 413 4.49 -31.44 -80.81
C THR A 413 3.47 -32.52 -80.42
N ALA A 414 2.20 -32.31 -80.77
CA ALA A 414 1.39 -33.10 -81.72
C ALA A 414 0.02 -32.45 -81.88
#